data_AF-A0A241WMY6-F1
#
_entry.id   AF-A0A241WMY6-F1
#
_cell.length_a   1.000
_cell.length_b   1.000
_cell.length_c   1.000
_cell.angle_alpha   90.00
_cell.angle_beta   90.00
_cell.angle_gamma   90.00
#
_symmetry.space_group_name_H-M   'P 1'
#
loop_
_entity.id
_entity.type
_entity.pdbx_description
1 polymer ?
#
loop_
_entity_poly.entity_id
_entity_poly.type
_entity_poly.pdbx_seq_one_letter_code
_entity_poly.pdbx_strand_id
1 'polypeptide(L)'
;MSNWFKNLFLAFFRLFKPQTLVNTTTNETVETATPESSASPKARIYDREPDSNIQFYPKLVDHLEADHQQLVRLYTNIGNTFNIREYQLIPGQLRMFQENLKAHLDAENIKFYGYLEQSLKDKPEEFAAMRNFRKEMRTIERTVIKFLEKWMTDGIKPESSEEFKAEYDAIGGALVKRIESEEKELYILYGRI
;
A
#
# COMPACT_ATOMS: atom_id res chain seq x y z
N MET A 1 -7.51 -11.87 13.24
CA MET A 1 -7.89 -10.48 12.92
C MET A 1 -8.20 -9.79 14.23
N SER A 2 -7.39 -8.80 14.61
CA SER A 2 -7.51 -8.07 15.87
C SER A 2 -8.89 -7.39 15.96
N ASN A 3 -9.46 -7.30 17.17
CA ASN A 3 -10.78 -6.70 17.39
C ASN A 3 -10.83 -5.22 16.99
N TRP A 4 -9.70 -4.53 17.10
CA TRP A 4 -9.60 -3.13 16.70
C TRP A 4 -9.67 -2.98 15.17
N PHE A 5 -9.01 -3.83 14.38
CA PHE A 5 -9.11 -3.79 12.92
C PHE A 5 -10.56 -3.94 12.45
N LYS A 6 -11.30 -4.92 12.99
CA LYS A 6 -12.74 -5.10 12.69
C LYS A 6 -13.58 -3.88 13.04
N ASN A 7 -13.37 -3.30 14.20
CA ASN A 7 -14.15 -2.15 14.67
C ASN A 7 -13.85 -0.88 13.85
N LEU A 8 -12.59 -0.67 13.48
CA LEU A 8 -12.17 0.47 12.67
C LEU A 8 -12.57 0.29 11.20
N PHE A 9 -12.47 -0.92 10.66
CA PHE A 9 -12.98 -1.30 9.35
C PHE A 9 -14.51 -1.12 9.25
N LEU A 10 -15.25 -1.58 10.26
CA LEU A 10 -16.69 -1.36 10.34
C LEU A 10 -17.05 0.13 10.48
N ALA A 11 -16.25 0.93 11.20
CA ALA A 11 -16.45 2.38 11.26
C ALA A 11 -16.19 3.04 9.90
N PHE A 12 -15.11 2.65 9.22
CA PHE A 12 -14.75 3.10 7.88
C PHE A 12 -15.87 2.84 6.86
N PHE A 13 -16.46 1.64 6.86
CA PHE A 13 -17.57 1.27 5.98
C PHE A 13 -18.96 1.71 6.47
N ARG A 14 -19.19 1.94 7.76
CA ARG A 14 -20.46 2.50 8.25
C ARG A 14 -20.67 3.95 7.81
N LEU A 15 -19.58 4.69 7.59
CA LEU A 15 -19.62 6.06 7.06
C LEU A 15 -19.88 6.11 5.54
N PHE A 16 -19.79 4.98 4.82
CA PHE A 16 -19.92 4.95 3.37
C PHE A 16 -20.65 3.69 2.89
N LYS A 17 -21.89 3.86 2.39
CA LYS A 17 -22.59 2.78 1.68
C LYS A 17 -21.77 2.39 0.44
N PRO A 18 -21.46 1.10 0.23
CA PRO A 18 -20.80 0.66 -0.99
C PRO A 18 -21.73 0.95 -2.18
N GLN A 19 -21.24 1.76 -3.13
CA GLN A 19 -21.82 1.78 -4.47
C GLN A 19 -21.36 0.51 -5.18
N THR A 20 -22.31 -0.25 -5.69
CA THR A 20 -22.05 -1.43 -6.54
C THR A 20 -21.39 -0.96 -7.83
N LEU A 21 -20.13 -1.31 -8.04
CA LEU A 21 -19.44 -1.08 -9.30
C LEU A 21 -20.09 -1.93 -10.40
N VAL A 22 -20.66 -1.26 -11.40
CA VAL A 22 -21.16 -1.88 -12.62
C VAL A 22 -19.98 -2.05 -13.57
N ASN A 23 -19.65 -3.30 -13.87
CA ASN A 23 -18.64 -3.65 -14.88
C ASN A 23 -19.24 -3.48 -16.28
N THR A 24 -18.60 -2.67 -17.12
CA THR A 24 -18.86 -2.68 -18.57
C THR A 24 -17.62 -3.21 -19.28
N THR A 25 -17.75 -4.46 -19.74
CA THR A 25 -16.84 -5.11 -20.69
C THR A 25 -17.23 -4.71 -22.11
N THR A 26 -16.27 -4.26 -22.91
CA THR A 26 -16.34 -4.40 -24.37
C THR A 26 -14.98 -4.87 -24.87
N ASN A 27 -14.98 -6.03 -25.52
CA ASN A 27 -13.84 -6.62 -26.24
C ASN A 27 -13.76 -6.03 -27.65
N GLU A 28 -12.56 -5.87 -28.21
CA GLU A 28 -12.29 -6.27 -29.60
C GLU A 28 -10.78 -6.49 -29.89
N THR A 29 -10.56 -7.62 -30.56
CA THR A 29 -9.39 -8.41 -31.07
C THR A 29 -8.72 -7.69 -32.26
N VAL A 30 -7.39 -7.43 -32.38
CA VAL A 30 -6.19 -8.23 -32.80
C VAL A 30 -5.54 -7.56 -34.02
N GLU A 31 -4.21 -7.43 -34.07
CA GLU A 31 -3.33 -8.04 -35.11
C GLU A 31 -1.86 -7.60 -34.96
N THR A 32 -0.97 -8.51 -35.35
CA THR A 32 0.47 -8.65 -35.09
C THR A 32 1.39 -7.91 -36.05
N ALA A 33 2.59 -7.50 -35.59
CA ALA A 33 3.88 -7.73 -36.28
C ALA A 33 5.10 -7.18 -35.50
N THR A 34 6.14 -8.02 -35.35
CA THR A 34 7.53 -7.68 -34.99
C THR A 34 8.34 -7.48 -36.29
N PRO A 35 9.49 -6.75 -36.30
CA PRO A 35 10.76 -7.32 -35.84
C PRO A 35 11.78 -6.36 -35.17
N GLU A 36 12.57 -6.98 -34.29
CA GLU A 36 14.01 -6.83 -33.95
C GLU A 36 14.79 -5.50 -33.82
N SER A 37 15.45 -5.41 -32.65
CA SER A 37 16.89 -5.13 -32.42
C SER A 37 17.43 -3.68 -32.43
N SER A 38 17.80 -3.18 -31.23
CA SER A 38 19.20 -2.81 -30.94
C SER A 38 19.41 -2.58 -29.44
N ALA A 39 20.50 -3.14 -28.92
CA ALA A 39 20.89 -3.12 -27.52
C ALA A 39 21.72 -1.87 -27.16
N SER A 40 21.55 -1.37 -25.94
CA SER A 40 22.62 -0.69 -25.22
C SER A 40 22.48 -0.91 -23.69
N PRO A 41 23.54 -1.29 -22.96
CA PRO A 41 23.42 -1.74 -21.58
C PRO A 41 23.37 -0.54 -20.63
N LYS A 42 22.22 -0.28 -20.01
CA LYS A 42 22.18 0.58 -18.81
C LYS A 42 22.74 -0.22 -17.63
N ALA A 43 23.92 0.19 -17.18
CA ALA A 43 24.62 -0.34 -16.02
C ALA A 43 23.64 -0.55 -14.85
N ARG A 44 23.59 -1.79 -14.34
CA ARG A 44 22.86 -2.15 -13.12
C ARG A 44 23.57 -1.50 -11.94
N ILE A 45 23.07 -0.35 -11.48
CA ILE A 45 23.40 0.16 -10.14
C ILE A 45 22.58 -0.65 -9.13
N TYR A 46 22.98 -1.90 -8.86
CA TYR A 46 22.53 -2.65 -7.68
C TYR A 46 23.66 -3.49 -7.05
N ASP A 47 24.92 -3.22 -7.38
CA ASP A 47 26.06 -3.81 -6.67
C ASP A 47 26.42 -2.95 -5.46
N ARG A 48 25.55 -3.00 -4.45
CA ARG A 48 25.94 -2.71 -3.07
C ARG A 48 25.38 -3.83 -2.22
N GLU A 49 26.17 -4.88 -2.02
CA GLU A 49 25.97 -5.83 -0.92
C GLU A 49 25.97 -5.00 0.37
N PRO A 50 24.82 -4.81 1.05
CA PRO A 50 24.85 -4.18 2.35
C PRO A 50 25.30 -5.27 3.31
N ASP A 51 26.52 -5.14 3.81
CA ASP A 51 27.01 -5.85 5.01
C ASP A 51 26.27 -5.33 6.26
N SER A 52 24.94 -5.33 6.21
CA SER A 52 24.06 -5.03 7.32
C SER A 52 23.32 -6.30 7.67
N ASN A 53 23.89 -7.06 8.59
CA ASN A 53 23.15 -8.11 9.29
C ASN A 53 21.99 -7.43 10.03
N ILE A 54 20.78 -7.49 9.46
CA ILE A 54 19.61 -6.83 10.06
C ILE A 54 19.20 -7.71 11.22
N GLN A 55 19.31 -7.16 12.43
CA GLN A 55 19.03 -7.90 13.65
C GLN A 55 17.52 -8.10 13.84
N PHE A 56 17.16 -9.25 14.39
CA PHE A 56 15.80 -9.50 14.85
C PHE A 56 15.35 -8.42 15.84
N TYR A 57 14.16 -7.88 15.63
CA TYR A 57 13.58 -6.86 16.50
C TYR A 57 12.23 -7.35 17.04
N PRO A 58 12.16 -7.80 18.30
CA PRO A 58 10.96 -8.44 18.85
C PRO A 58 9.69 -7.58 18.84
N LYS A 59 9.85 -6.25 18.82
CA LYS A 59 8.75 -5.27 18.83
C LYS A 59 8.39 -4.75 17.44
N LEU A 60 8.99 -5.31 16.38
CA LEU A 60 8.76 -4.84 15.01
C LEU A 60 7.28 -4.96 14.61
N VAL A 61 6.67 -6.14 14.85
CA VAL A 61 5.27 -6.38 14.51
C VAL A 61 4.35 -5.44 15.29
N ASP A 62 4.56 -5.31 16.61
CA ASP A 62 3.80 -4.37 17.45
C ASP A 62 3.85 -2.93 16.90
N HIS A 63 5.02 -2.49 16.41
CA HIS A 63 5.18 -1.15 15.84
C HIS A 63 4.48 -1.00 14.48
N LEU A 64 4.60 -2.00 13.59
CA LEU A 64 3.93 -1.96 12.28
C LEU A 64 2.40 -1.99 12.43
N GLU A 65 1.86 -2.76 13.37
CA GLU A 65 0.44 -2.73 13.70
C GLU A 65 -0.01 -1.37 14.25
N ALA A 66 0.84 -0.71 15.06
CA ALA A 66 0.57 0.65 15.53
C ALA A 66 0.63 1.68 14.39
N ASP A 67 1.52 1.51 13.42
CA ASP A 67 1.58 2.36 12.22
C ASP A 67 0.32 2.17 11.36
N HIS A 68 -0.14 0.94 11.15
CA HIS A 68 -1.44 0.66 10.50
C HIS A 68 -2.60 1.38 11.20
N GLN A 69 -2.59 1.38 12.52
CA GLN A 69 -3.53 2.06 13.39
C GLN A 69 -3.62 3.55 13.10
N GLN A 70 -2.46 4.18 12.99
CA GLN A 70 -2.35 5.59 12.69
C GLN A 70 -2.76 5.89 11.25
N LEU A 71 -2.33 5.07 10.29
CA LEU A 71 -2.67 5.24 8.86
C LEU A 71 -4.17 5.19 8.63
N VAL A 72 -4.87 4.20 9.20
CA VAL A 72 -6.32 4.09 9.04
C VAL A 72 -7.05 5.28 9.69
N ARG A 73 -6.57 5.78 10.84
CA ARG A 73 -7.14 7.00 11.47
C ARG A 73 -6.98 8.23 10.58
N LEU A 74 -5.78 8.47 10.04
CA LEU A 74 -5.51 9.58 9.13
C LEU A 74 -6.39 9.48 7.87
N TYR A 75 -6.49 8.28 7.29
CA TYR A 75 -7.31 8.05 6.10
C TYR A 75 -8.80 8.25 6.37
N THR A 76 -9.29 7.83 7.53
CA THR A 76 -10.68 8.08 7.97
C THR A 76 -10.96 9.58 8.13
N ASN A 77 -10.02 10.34 8.69
CA ASN A 77 -10.17 11.79 8.84
C ASN A 77 -10.29 12.52 7.50
N ILE A 78 -9.57 12.07 6.47
CA ILE A 78 -9.71 12.58 5.10
C ILE A 78 -11.15 12.38 4.60
N GLY A 79 -11.71 11.18 4.78
CA GLY A 79 -13.09 10.88 4.39
C GLY A 79 -14.13 11.71 5.15
N ASN A 80 -13.92 11.93 6.45
CA ASN A 80 -14.78 12.79 7.26
C ASN A 80 -14.76 14.25 6.76
N THR A 81 -13.58 14.76 6.46
CA THR A 81 -13.37 16.12 5.93
C THR A 81 -14.02 16.28 4.55
N PHE A 82 -13.92 15.25 3.71
CA PHE A 82 -14.62 15.19 2.44
C PHE A 82 -16.14 15.24 2.61
N ASN A 83 -16.70 14.48 3.56
CA ASN A 83 -18.15 14.42 3.79
C ASN A 83 -18.76 15.75 4.22
N ILE A 84 -18.03 16.54 5.02
CA ILE A 84 -18.46 17.89 5.42
C ILE A 84 -18.09 18.97 4.39
N ARG A 85 -17.55 18.56 3.23
CA ARG A 85 -17.18 19.41 2.08
C ARG A 85 -16.09 20.44 2.36
N GLU A 86 -15.22 20.18 3.34
CA GLU A 86 -14.06 21.01 3.64
C GLU A 86 -12.85 20.65 2.75
N TYR A 87 -13.06 20.68 1.44
CA TYR A 87 -12.11 20.20 0.43
C TYR A 87 -10.73 20.87 0.49
N GLN A 88 -10.69 22.14 0.90
CA GLN A 88 -9.48 22.93 1.07
C GLN A 88 -8.49 22.34 2.09
N LEU A 89 -8.95 21.52 3.04
CA LEU A 89 -8.11 20.93 4.08
C LEU A 89 -7.49 19.60 3.65
N ILE A 90 -8.09 18.93 2.67
CA ILE A 90 -7.73 17.56 2.30
C ILE A 90 -6.29 17.44 1.76
N PRO A 91 -5.76 18.36 0.92
CA PRO A 91 -4.36 18.27 0.48
C PRO A 91 -3.34 18.21 1.63
N GLY A 92 -3.60 18.95 2.72
CA GLY A 92 -2.76 18.90 3.92
C GLY A 92 -2.85 17.56 4.63
N GLN A 93 -4.04 16.99 4.75
CA GLN A 93 -4.26 15.68 5.35
C GLN A 93 -3.65 14.54 4.51
N LEU A 94 -3.74 14.62 3.18
CA LEU A 94 -3.10 13.68 2.26
C LEU A 94 -1.58 13.71 2.41
N ARG A 95 -0.99 14.89 2.62
CA ARG A 95 0.47 15.03 2.88
C ARG A 95 0.87 14.36 4.19
N MET A 96 0.13 14.61 5.27
CA MET A 96 0.37 13.94 6.56
C MET A 96 0.23 12.41 6.44
N PHE A 97 -0.79 11.93 5.73
CA PHE A 97 -0.96 10.51 5.44
C PHE A 97 0.22 9.96 4.63
N GLN A 98 0.67 10.67 3.60
CA GLN A 98 1.81 10.27 2.76
C GLN A 98 3.10 10.12 3.58
N GLU A 99 3.38 11.07 4.47
CA GLU A 99 4.57 11.05 5.34
C GLU A 99 4.56 9.83 6.27
N ASN A 100 3.42 9.56 6.92
CA ASN A 100 3.27 8.39 7.78
C ASN A 100 3.35 7.09 6.98
N LEU A 101 2.77 7.05 5.78
CA LEU A 101 2.81 5.87 4.92
C LEU A 101 4.24 5.58 4.46
N LYS A 102 5.02 6.60 4.08
CA LYS A 102 6.43 6.43 3.71
C LYS A 102 7.25 5.90 4.87
N ALA A 103 7.08 6.47 6.07
CA ALA A 103 7.78 5.98 7.26
C ALA A 103 7.45 4.51 7.58
N HIS A 104 6.17 4.13 7.47
CA HIS A 104 5.72 2.74 7.61
C HIS A 104 6.38 1.83 6.57
N LEU A 105 6.31 2.20 5.29
CA LEU A 105 6.87 1.43 4.18
C LEU A 105 8.39 1.28 4.29
N ASP A 106 9.10 2.30 4.76
CA ASP A 106 10.54 2.24 4.99
C ASP A 106 10.88 1.27 6.12
N ALA A 107 10.14 1.32 7.23
CA ALA A 107 10.30 0.38 8.34
C ALA A 107 10.08 -1.07 7.88
N GLU A 108 9.04 -1.32 7.09
CA GLU A 108 8.74 -2.63 6.53
C GLU A 108 9.80 -3.08 5.51
N ASN A 109 10.18 -2.23 4.56
CA ASN A 109 11.13 -2.57 3.52
C ASN A 109 12.54 -2.84 4.05
N ILE A 110 12.99 -2.04 5.01
CA ILE A 110 14.32 -2.15 5.57
C ILE A 110 14.34 -3.23 6.64
N LYS A 111 13.52 -3.10 7.70
CA LYS A 111 13.63 -3.96 8.87
C LYS A 111 12.97 -5.31 8.64
N PHE A 112 11.73 -5.31 8.16
CA PHE A 112 10.94 -6.54 8.06
C PHE A 112 11.42 -7.41 6.89
N TYR A 113 11.32 -6.90 5.66
CA TYR A 113 11.74 -7.65 4.48
C TYR A 113 13.25 -7.91 4.46
N GLY A 114 14.05 -6.96 4.93
CA GLY A 114 15.50 -7.15 5.00
C GLY A 114 15.92 -8.24 5.99
N TYR A 115 15.24 -8.39 7.13
CA TYR A 115 15.46 -9.51 8.05
C TYR A 115 15.01 -10.85 7.45
N LEU A 116 13.81 -10.90 6.85
CA LEU A 116 13.29 -12.11 6.23
C LEU A 116 14.16 -12.58 5.05
N GLU A 117 14.63 -11.66 4.21
CA GLU A 117 15.54 -11.98 3.09
C GLU A 117 16.84 -12.63 3.60
N GLN A 118 17.32 -12.26 4.79
CA GLN A 118 18.50 -12.87 5.40
C GLN A 118 18.21 -14.21 6.06
N SER A 119 17.07 -14.32 6.74
CA SER A 119 16.72 -15.49 7.55
C SER A 119 16.15 -16.65 6.73
N LEU A 120 15.69 -16.37 5.51
CA LEU A 120 15.13 -17.35 4.58
C LEU A 120 16.11 -17.78 3.47
N LYS A 121 17.39 -17.39 3.53
CA LYS A 121 18.39 -17.68 2.48
C LYS A 121 18.46 -19.16 2.10
N ASP A 122 18.34 -20.05 3.09
CA ASP A 122 18.39 -21.50 2.90
C ASP A 122 17.01 -22.17 2.79
N LYS A 123 15.93 -21.36 2.68
CA LYS A 123 14.53 -21.78 2.61
C LYS A 123 13.88 -21.28 1.31
N PRO A 124 14.16 -21.91 0.16
CA PRO A 124 13.86 -21.35 -1.16
C PRO A 124 12.37 -21.15 -1.44
N GLU A 125 11.49 -22.02 -0.92
CA GLU A 125 10.04 -21.91 -1.10
C GLU A 125 9.47 -20.72 -0.32
N GLU A 126 9.82 -20.58 0.95
CA GLU A 126 9.41 -19.47 1.81
C GLU A 126 10.00 -18.14 1.32
N PHE A 127 11.24 -18.15 0.84
CA PHE A 127 11.86 -16.98 0.22
C PHE A 127 11.09 -16.54 -1.03
N ALA A 128 10.73 -17.48 -1.92
CA ALA A 128 9.94 -17.19 -3.10
C ALA A 128 8.54 -16.64 -2.75
N ALA A 129 7.87 -17.21 -1.76
CA ALA A 129 6.59 -16.73 -1.26
C ALA A 129 6.69 -15.30 -0.73
N MET A 130 7.64 -15.01 0.16
CA MET A 130 7.89 -13.67 0.69
C MET A 130 8.16 -12.65 -0.42
N ARG A 131 8.95 -13.02 -1.45
CA ARG A 131 9.22 -12.16 -2.61
C ARG A 131 7.97 -11.85 -3.43
N ASN A 132 7.06 -12.81 -3.55
CA ASN A 132 5.78 -12.60 -4.24
C ASN A 132 4.87 -11.64 -3.46
N PHE A 133 4.77 -11.79 -2.13
CA PHE A 133 4.07 -10.83 -1.28
C PHE A 133 4.62 -9.41 -1.46
N ARG A 134 5.96 -9.26 -1.41
CA ARG A 134 6.61 -7.95 -1.59
C ARG A 134 6.26 -7.29 -2.92
N LYS A 135 6.15 -8.06 -4.01
CA LYS A 135 5.76 -7.54 -5.32
C LYS A 135 4.32 -7.06 -5.36
N GLU A 136 3.40 -7.80 -4.73
CA GLU A 136 2.00 -7.40 -4.63
C GLU A 136 1.86 -6.10 -3.83
N MET A 137 2.51 -6.02 -2.65
CA MET A 137 2.45 -4.83 -1.80
C MET A 137 3.01 -3.58 -2.47
N ARG A 138 4.12 -3.71 -3.23
CA ARG A 138 4.67 -2.61 -4.04
C ARG A 138 3.69 -2.12 -5.12
N THR A 139 2.81 -2.98 -5.61
CA THR A 139 1.81 -2.58 -6.61
C THR A 139 0.73 -1.72 -5.97
N ILE A 140 0.27 -2.07 -4.77
CA ILE A 140 -0.66 -1.25 -3.98
C ILE A 140 0.00 0.09 -3.64
N GLU A 141 1.23 0.08 -3.14
CA GLU A 141 2.02 1.28 -2.82
C GLU A 141 2.03 2.28 -3.99
N ARG A 142 2.43 1.83 -5.20
CA ARG A 142 2.49 2.71 -6.37
C ARG A 142 1.14 3.34 -6.71
N THR A 143 0.05 2.59 -6.57
CA THR A 143 -1.31 3.09 -6.83
C THR A 143 -1.71 4.15 -5.81
N VAL A 144 -1.39 3.92 -4.53
CA VAL A 144 -1.64 4.89 -3.44
C VAL A 144 -0.83 6.17 -3.65
N ILE A 145 0.46 6.08 -3.95
CA ILE A 145 1.31 7.25 -4.17
C ILE A 145 0.79 8.11 -5.32
N LYS A 146 0.36 7.50 -6.44
CA LYS A 146 -0.23 8.24 -7.57
C LYS A 146 -1.50 9.00 -7.18
N PHE A 147 -2.40 8.36 -6.43
CA PHE A 147 -3.60 9.02 -5.89
C PHE A 147 -3.22 10.22 -5.02
N LEU A 148 -2.27 10.05 -4.10
CA LEU A 148 -1.83 11.12 -3.21
C LEU A 148 -1.24 12.29 -4.01
N GLU A 149 -0.33 12.02 -4.94
CA GLU A 149 0.32 13.04 -5.76
C GLU A 149 -0.67 13.86 -6.58
N LYS A 150 -1.66 13.21 -7.20
CA LYS A 150 -2.75 13.87 -7.93
C LYS A 150 -3.50 14.85 -7.04
N TRP A 151 -4.09 14.37 -5.95
CA TRP A 151 -5.03 15.17 -5.16
C TRP A 151 -4.35 16.15 -4.19
N MET A 152 -3.07 15.96 -3.87
CA MET A 152 -2.27 16.98 -3.20
C MET A 152 -1.92 18.16 -4.12
N THR A 153 -1.79 17.91 -5.42
CA THR A 153 -1.39 18.92 -6.42
C THR A 153 -2.60 19.66 -6.96
N ASP A 154 -3.60 18.92 -7.44
CA ASP A 154 -4.77 19.48 -8.12
C ASP A 154 -5.79 20.03 -7.12
N GLY A 155 -5.76 19.51 -5.88
CA GLY A 155 -6.79 19.75 -4.89
C GLY A 155 -8.14 19.14 -5.29
N ILE A 156 -9.14 19.32 -4.43
CA ILE A 156 -10.50 18.84 -4.71
C ILE A 156 -11.39 20.05 -4.93
N LYS A 157 -12.13 20.01 -6.04
CA LYS A 157 -13.12 21.02 -6.41
C LYS A 157 -14.50 20.36 -6.48
N PRO A 158 -15.60 21.12 -6.40
CA PRO A 158 -16.94 20.55 -6.50
C PRO A 158 -17.11 19.63 -7.72
N GLU A 159 -16.60 20.02 -8.88
CA GLU A 159 -16.65 19.27 -10.13
C GLU A 159 -15.83 17.98 -10.15
N SER A 160 -14.79 17.88 -9.32
CA SER A 160 -13.91 16.70 -9.23
C SER A 160 -14.17 15.85 -7.99
N SER A 161 -15.17 16.22 -7.18
CA SER A 161 -15.47 15.55 -5.91
C SER A 161 -15.93 14.09 -6.06
N GLU A 162 -16.71 13.78 -7.10
CA GLU A 162 -17.14 12.41 -7.39
C GLU A 162 -15.97 11.52 -7.82
N GLU A 163 -15.05 12.07 -8.62
CA GLU A 163 -13.83 11.38 -9.05
C GLU A 163 -12.91 11.10 -7.85
N PHE A 164 -12.68 12.11 -7.00
CA PHE A 164 -11.94 11.93 -5.75
C PHE A 164 -12.57 10.83 -4.90
N LYS A 165 -13.90 10.83 -4.77
CA LYS A 165 -14.60 9.84 -3.96
C LYS A 165 -14.42 8.42 -4.48
N ALA A 166 -14.56 8.23 -5.79
CA ALA A 166 -14.38 6.92 -6.40
C ALA A 166 -12.96 6.39 -6.21
N GLU A 167 -11.95 7.24 -6.40
CA GLU A 167 -10.55 6.86 -6.16
C GLU A 167 -10.27 6.63 -4.68
N TYR A 168 -10.78 7.48 -3.79
CA TYR A 168 -10.65 7.33 -2.33
C TYR A 168 -11.19 5.96 -1.85
N ASP A 169 -12.35 5.55 -2.35
CA ASP A 169 -12.93 4.24 -1.99
C ASP A 169 -12.07 3.08 -2.49
N ALA A 170 -11.58 3.17 -3.73
CA ALA A 170 -10.73 2.15 -4.32
C ALA A 170 -9.39 2.02 -3.56
N ILE A 171 -8.78 3.15 -3.21
CA ILE A 171 -7.54 3.19 -2.41
C ILE A 171 -7.77 2.65 -1.00
N GLY A 172 -8.87 3.03 -0.34
CA GLY A 172 -9.24 2.50 0.98
C GLY A 172 -9.36 0.98 0.96
N GLY A 173 -10.04 0.42 -0.06
CA GLY A 173 -10.14 -1.03 -0.24
C GLY A 173 -8.78 -1.72 -0.46
N ALA A 174 -7.90 -1.12 -1.25
CA ALA A 174 -6.56 -1.64 -1.49
C ALA A 174 -5.66 -1.61 -0.24
N LEU A 175 -5.74 -0.54 0.56
CA LEU A 175 -5.00 -0.41 1.82
C LEU A 175 -5.46 -1.43 2.86
N VAL A 176 -6.77 -1.66 2.97
CA VAL A 176 -7.31 -2.73 3.84
C VAL A 176 -6.75 -4.07 3.41
N LYS A 177 -6.82 -4.41 2.11
CA LYS A 177 -6.31 -5.68 1.61
C LYS A 177 -4.84 -5.87 1.98
N ARG A 178 -4.01 -4.84 1.80
CA ARG A 178 -2.60 -4.82 2.20
C ARG A 178 -2.42 -5.16 3.69
N ILE A 179 -3.09 -4.41 4.57
CA ILE A 179 -2.99 -4.60 6.02
C ILE A 179 -3.44 -6.01 6.42
N GLU A 180 -4.54 -6.51 5.85
CA GLU A 180 -5.02 -7.86 6.16
C GLU A 180 -4.04 -8.95 5.75
N SER A 181 -3.48 -8.86 4.55
CA SER A 181 -2.49 -9.83 4.07
C SER A 181 -1.20 -9.76 4.90
N GLU A 182 -0.78 -8.57 5.31
CA GLU A 182 0.40 -8.41 6.17
C GLU A 182 0.19 -9.03 7.54
N GLU A 183 -0.90 -8.70 8.23
CA GLU A 183 -1.15 -9.18 9.59
C GLU A 183 -1.50 -10.68 9.65
N LYS A 184 -2.24 -11.21 8.67
CA LYS A 184 -2.71 -12.61 8.69
C LYS A 184 -1.74 -13.60 8.08
N GLU A 185 -0.88 -13.17 7.16
CA GLU A 185 -0.05 -14.08 6.38
C GLU A 185 1.43 -13.77 6.61
N LEU A 186 1.82 -12.50 6.43
CA LEU A 186 3.22 -12.13 6.38
C LEU A 186 3.87 -12.05 7.78
N TYR A 187 3.23 -11.41 8.76
CA TYR A 187 3.77 -11.27 10.12
C TYR A 187 3.90 -12.61 10.85
N ILE A 188 3.11 -13.61 10.44
CA ILE A 188 3.25 -14.99 10.93
C ILE A 188 4.63 -15.56 10.58
N LEU A 189 5.21 -15.22 9.43
CA LEU A 189 6.55 -15.69 9.04
C LEU A 189 7.61 -15.12 9.97
N TYR A 190 7.49 -13.85 10.38
CA TYR A 190 8.46 -13.18 11.24
C TYR A 190 8.60 -13.81 12.63
N GLY A 191 7.50 -14.33 13.20
CA GLY A 191 7.51 -14.98 14.51
C GLY A 191 7.88 -16.48 14.48
N ARG A 192 8.07 -17.07 13.30
CA ARG A 192 8.34 -18.51 13.12
C ARG A 192 9.80 -18.82 12.74
N ILE A 193 10.60 -17.80 12.46
CA ILE A 193 12.00 -17.92 12.02
C ILE A 193 12.89 -17.43 13.15
#